data_AF-A0A6B0V872-F1
#
_entry.id   AF-A0A6B0V872-F1
#
_cell.length_a   1.000
_cell.length_b   1.000
_cell.length_c   1.000
_cell.angle_alpha   90.00
_cell.angle_beta   90.00
_cell.angle_gamma   90.00
#
_symmetry.space_group_name_H-M   'P 1'
#
loop_
_entity.id
_entity.type
_entity.pdbx_description
1 polymer ?
#
loop_
_entity_poly.entity_id
_entity_poly.type
_entity_poly.pdbx_seq_one_letter_code
_entity_poly.pdbx_strand_id
1 'polypeptide(L)'
;GRSPSVLITLGTQESPGYIKFLGGLFPFHDYLETKQACTSCWKLGHRADACPTPTTGRCPNCGEIHSHPARVKGVRTEYDCTPRCLICNGQHYTGSRDCKQRYRAIHEPKTPVKKPTPKEEDFVALTPQADKTKATTDQTRNYSQALRKQGGAKKPTEQNALQKEIEDFRKAMREERTVLEKTWREEKEALQHEILDLRRQLQRATGAPRRQDPRRASVSSDTLMPPPPTPQVEQESMQVEERTTRKRGQRTESECTDASAVTDSEGPKARRVESSPASNTLLESLAKAVHDMQESTTKSITAFQSTLTAFDERLHKIEEYIGLLQQSFKNQMNPKPATQ
;
A
#
# COMPACT_ATOMS: atom_id res chain seq x y z
N GLY A 1 -7.72 -9.20 -11.69
CA GLY A 1 -7.21 -8.05 -12.45
C GLY A 1 -7.60 -6.78 -11.72
N ARG A 2 -6.62 -5.96 -11.32
CA ARG A 2 -6.86 -4.65 -10.70
C ARG A 2 -6.39 -3.57 -11.67
N SER A 3 -7.14 -3.36 -12.75
CA SER A 3 -6.94 -2.19 -13.60
C SER A 3 -7.80 -1.05 -13.03
N PRO A 4 -7.24 0.16 -12.79
CA PRO A 4 -7.99 1.31 -12.29
C PRO A 4 -8.94 1.94 -13.35
N SER A 5 -9.15 1.25 -14.48
CA SER A 5 -9.88 1.73 -15.64
C SER A 5 -11.02 0.78 -15.97
N VAL A 6 -12.18 1.34 -16.35
CA VAL A 6 -13.35 0.61 -16.82
C VAL A 6 -13.55 0.92 -18.31
N LEU A 7 -13.87 -0.10 -19.10
CA LEU A 7 -14.25 0.04 -20.51
C LEU A 7 -15.77 0.20 -20.61
N ILE A 8 -16.24 1.29 -21.20
CA ILE A 8 -17.66 1.59 -21.36
C ILE A 8 -17.95 1.76 -22.85
N THR A 9 -18.82 0.92 -23.39
CA THR A 9 -19.31 1.05 -24.78
C THR A 9 -20.46 2.05 -24.80
N LEU A 10 -20.29 3.15 -25.53
CA LEU A 10 -21.33 4.15 -25.73
C LEU A 10 -22.08 3.86 -27.04
N GLY A 11 -23.40 4.05 -27.03
CA GLY A 11 -24.24 3.98 -28.23
C GLY A 11 -24.24 5.28 -29.06
N THR A 12 -23.45 6.27 -28.65
CA THR A 12 -23.33 7.58 -29.31
C THR A 12 -22.13 7.60 -30.26
N GLN A 13 -22.24 8.34 -31.36
CA GLN A 13 -21.13 8.51 -32.31
C GLN A 13 -20.05 9.47 -31.80
N GLU A 14 -20.45 10.42 -30.94
CA GLU A 14 -19.55 11.42 -30.37
C GLU A 14 -19.18 11.06 -28.93
N SER A 15 -17.91 11.30 -28.57
CA SER A 15 -17.38 11.09 -27.22
C SER A 15 -17.81 12.25 -26.29
N PRO A 16 -18.46 12.00 -25.15
CA PRO A 16 -19.03 13.05 -24.30
C PRO A 16 -18.00 13.90 -23.52
N GLY A 17 -16.69 13.66 -23.67
CA GLY A 17 -15.61 14.34 -22.94
C GLY A 17 -15.52 13.97 -21.45
N TYR A 18 -16.66 13.90 -20.77
CA TYR A 18 -16.80 13.46 -19.37
C TYR A 18 -17.94 12.45 -19.22
N ILE A 19 -17.80 11.55 -18.26
CA ILE A 19 -18.85 10.60 -17.88
C ILE A 19 -19.10 10.63 -16.39
N LYS A 20 -20.38 10.58 -15.99
CA LYS A 20 -20.78 10.40 -14.59
C LYS A 20 -20.83 8.91 -14.29
N PHE A 21 -19.93 8.44 -13.44
CA PHE A 21 -19.83 7.04 -13.05
C PHE A 21 -19.74 6.93 -11.53
N LEU A 22 -20.59 6.10 -10.91
CA LEU A 22 -20.65 5.93 -9.44
C LEU A 22 -20.68 7.25 -8.64
N GLY A 23 -21.41 8.25 -9.14
CA GLY A 23 -21.54 9.56 -8.49
C GLY A 23 -20.38 10.54 -8.72
N GLY A 24 -19.26 10.10 -9.30
CA GLY A 24 -18.14 10.96 -9.70
C GLY A 24 -18.21 11.38 -11.17
N LEU A 25 -17.57 12.51 -11.50
CA LEU A 25 -17.37 12.96 -12.88
C LEU A 25 -15.94 12.62 -13.31
N PHE A 26 -15.78 11.81 -14.35
CA PHE A 26 -14.47 11.34 -14.81
C PHE A 26 -14.20 11.79 -16.25
N PRO A 27 -12.96 12.19 -16.58
CA PRO A 27 -12.59 12.44 -17.96
C PRO A 27 -12.69 11.13 -18.75
N PHE A 28 -13.29 11.23 -19.93
CA PHE A 28 -13.42 10.12 -20.86
C PHE A 28 -12.31 10.19 -21.90
N HIS A 29 -11.74 9.03 -22.24
CA HIS A 29 -10.75 8.90 -23.30
C HIS A 29 -11.13 7.74 -24.21
N ASP A 30 -11.01 7.95 -25.52
CA ASP A 30 -11.26 6.90 -26.49
C ASP A 30 -10.32 5.73 -26.26
N TYR A 31 -10.89 4.53 -26.17
CA TYR A 31 -10.12 3.33 -26.02
C TYR A 31 -9.45 2.98 -27.36
N LEU A 32 -8.14 3.15 -27.41
CA LEU A 32 -7.32 2.67 -28.50
C LEU A 32 -6.75 1.30 -28.16
N GLU A 33 -7.15 0.27 -28.92
CA GLU A 33 -6.62 -1.08 -28.74
C GLU A 33 -5.10 -1.07 -28.98
N THR A 34 -4.33 -1.27 -27.93
CA THR A 34 -2.87 -1.38 -28.03
C THR A 34 -2.47 -2.73 -28.63
N LYS A 35 -1.50 -2.73 -29.54
CA LYS A 35 -0.78 -3.94 -29.96
C LYS A 35 0.02 -4.46 -28.76
N GLN A 36 -0.53 -5.43 -28.06
CA GLN A 36 0.12 -6.08 -26.93
C GLN A 36 1.18 -7.06 -27.45
N ALA A 37 2.41 -6.93 -26.96
CA ALA A 37 3.44 -7.95 -27.09
C ALA A 37 3.34 -8.88 -25.87
N CYS A 38 3.48 -10.18 -26.07
CA CYS A 38 3.51 -11.14 -24.99
C CYS A 38 4.67 -10.83 -24.03
N THR A 39 4.44 -10.66 -22.73
CA THR A 39 5.53 -10.36 -21.78
C THR A 39 6.44 -11.56 -21.49
N SER A 40 6.01 -12.78 -21.85
CA SER A 40 6.79 -14.01 -21.70
C SER A 40 7.73 -14.23 -22.88
N CYS A 41 7.20 -14.18 -24.11
CA CYS A 41 7.97 -14.50 -25.32
C CYS A 41 8.25 -13.30 -26.24
N TRP A 42 7.73 -12.12 -25.91
CA TRP A 42 7.90 -10.87 -26.65
C TRP A 42 7.38 -10.89 -28.11
N LYS A 43 6.67 -11.94 -28.54
CA LYS A 43 5.99 -11.97 -29.84
C LYS A 43 4.64 -11.25 -29.78
N LEU A 44 4.22 -10.70 -30.92
CA LEU A 44 2.90 -10.09 -31.10
C LEU A 44 1.83 -11.17 -31.32
N GLY A 45 0.58 -10.85 -30.98
CA GLY A 45 -0.60 -11.66 -31.34
C GLY A 45 -1.19 -12.53 -30.24
N HIS A 46 -0.54 -12.63 -29.07
CA HIS A 46 -1.09 -13.36 -27.93
C HIS A 46 -0.72 -12.71 -26.59
N ARG A 47 -1.48 -13.06 -25.55
CA ARG A 47 -1.24 -12.62 -24.17
C ARG A 47 -0.29 -13.58 -23.46
N ALA A 48 0.35 -13.12 -22.38
CA ALA A 48 1.35 -13.90 -21.64
C ALA A 48 0.80 -15.20 -21.02
N ASP A 49 -0.45 -15.19 -20.59
CA ASP A 49 -1.19 -16.33 -20.04
C ASP A 49 -1.57 -17.38 -21.10
N ALA A 50 -1.72 -16.96 -22.36
CA ALA A 50 -1.98 -17.83 -23.51
C ALA A 50 -0.72 -18.05 -24.37
N CYS A 51 0.47 -17.91 -23.78
CA CYS A 51 1.71 -18.00 -24.53
C CYS A 51 2.06 -19.45 -24.87
N PRO A 52 2.22 -19.82 -26.16
CA PRO A 52 2.61 -21.18 -26.54
C PRO A 52 4.08 -21.48 -26.21
N THR A 53 4.91 -20.45 -25.99
CA THR A 53 6.37 -20.58 -25.78
C THR A 53 6.85 -19.61 -24.69
N PRO A 54 6.54 -19.86 -23.40
CA PRO A 54 6.82 -18.91 -22.32
C PRO A 54 8.33 -18.71 -22.06
N THR A 55 9.18 -19.65 -22.45
CA THR A 55 10.60 -19.73 -22.05
C THR A 55 11.56 -19.45 -23.21
N THR A 56 11.31 -18.42 -24.01
CA THR A 56 12.17 -18.12 -25.19
C THR A 56 13.46 -17.36 -24.87
N GLY A 57 13.63 -16.86 -23.64
CA GLY A 57 14.84 -16.12 -23.25
C GLY A 57 15.07 -14.83 -24.04
N ARG A 58 14.03 -14.28 -24.69
CA ARG A 58 14.15 -13.03 -25.45
C ARG A 58 14.38 -11.86 -24.52
N CYS A 59 15.38 -11.05 -24.87
CA CYS A 59 15.68 -9.83 -24.18
C CYS A 59 14.51 -8.85 -24.37
N PRO A 60 13.98 -8.28 -23.28
CA PRO A 60 12.86 -7.35 -23.33
C PRO A 60 13.26 -6.01 -23.96
N ASN A 61 14.55 -5.67 -23.94
CA ASN A 61 15.08 -4.41 -24.45
C ASN A 61 15.24 -4.39 -25.97
N CYS A 62 15.87 -5.41 -26.56
CA CYS A 62 16.15 -5.49 -28.00
C CYS A 62 15.28 -6.53 -28.74
N GLY A 63 14.64 -7.47 -28.03
CA GLY A 63 13.85 -8.55 -28.62
C GLY A 63 14.65 -9.75 -29.15
N GLU A 64 15.97 -9.70 -29.11
CA GLU A 64 16.86 -10.78 -29.51
C GLU A 64 17.01 -11.85 -28.41
N ILE A 65 17.36 -13.07 -28.81
CA ILE A 65 17.62 -14.16 -27.87
C ILE A 65 19.07 -14.04 -27.44
N HIS A 66 19.30 -13.74 -26.17
CA HIS A 66 20.63 -13.66 -25.59
C HIS A 66 20.76 -14.66 -24.46
N SER A 67 21.96 -15.23 -24.30
CA SER A 67 22.35 -15.98 -23.11
C SER A 67 22.68 -15.03 -21.96
N HIS A 68 21.77 -14.12 -21.60
CA HIS A 68 21.93 -13.29 -20.42
C HIS A 68 21.54 -14.10 -19.16
N PRO A 69 22.18 -13.84 -18.00
CA PRO A 69 21.75 -14.45 -16.74
C PRO A 69 20.28 -14.15 -16.49
N ALA A 70 19.56 -15.16 -15.99
CA ALA A 70 18.13 -15.05 -15.71
C ALA A 70 17.85 -13.80 -14.87
N ARG A 71 16.79 -13.06 -15.22
CA ARG A 71 16.37 -11.86 -14.50
C ARG A 71 16.26 -12.14 -13.00
N VAL A 72 17.18 -11.59 -12.21
CA VAL A 72 17.05 -11.56 -10.75
C VAL A 72 16.03 -10.48 -10.39
N LYS A 73 14.96 -10.87 -9.72
CA LYS A 73 13.87 -9.96 -9.32
C LYS A 73 14.45 -8.84 -8.44
N GLY A 74 14.33 -7.59 -8.89
CA GLY A 74 14.83 -6.40 -8.16
C GLY A 74 16.16 -5.83 -8.66
N VAL A 75 16.88 -6.56 -9.53
CA VAL A 75 18.12 -6.04 -10.14
C VAL A 75 17.81 -5.60 -11.57
N ARG A 76 18.01 -4.30 -11.84
CA ARG A 76 17.96 -3.77 -13.20
C ARG A 76 19.23 -4.26 -13.90
N THR A 77 19.15 -5.42 -14.56
CA THR A 77 20.26 -5.93 -15.37
C THR A 77 20.59 -4.87 -16.41
N GLU A 78 21.81 -4.33 -16.36
CA GLU A 78 22.36 -3.51 -17.43
C GLU A 78 22.39 -4.39 -18.67
N TYR A 79 21.62 -4.01 -19.69
CA TYR A 79 21.63 -4.70 -20.97
C TYR A 79 22.57 -3.91 -21.88
N ASP A 80 23.63 -4.56 -22.36
CA ASP A 80 24.56 -3.96 -23.35
C ASP A 80 23.92 -3.80 -24.74
N CYS A 81 22.69 -4.28 -24.92
CA CYS A 81 21.99 -4.22 -26.20
C CYS A 81 21.26 -2.88 -26.43
N THR A 82 21.26 -2.43 -27.68
CA THR A 82 20.51 -1.25 -28.11
C THR A 82 19.01 -1.51 -28.04
N PRO A 83 18.19 -0.61 -27.46
CA PRO A 83 16.75 -0.80 -27.36
C PRO A 83 16.11 -0.85 -28.76
N ARG A 84 15.27 -1.84 -29.01
CA ARG A 84 14.54 -2.00 -30.27
C ARG A 84 13.10 -2.42 -30.02
N CYS A 85 12.17 -1.65 -30.56
CA CYS A 85 10.74 -1.91 -30.40
C CYS A 85 10.27 -2.98 -31.37
N LEU A 86 9.69 -4.07 -30.88
CA LEU A 86 9.19 -5.16 -31.73
C LEU A 86 7.93 -4.79 -32.52
N ILE A 87 7.25 -3.70 -32.15
CA ILE A 87 6.05 -3.23 -32.85
C ILE A 87 6.41 -2.41 -34.09
N CYS A 88 7.41 -1.52 -33.98
CA CYS A 88 7.74 -0.55 -35.03
C CYS A 88 9.19 -0.56 -35.49
N ASN A 89 10.04 -1.40 -34.91
CA ASN A 89 11.50 -1.45 -35.10
C ASN A 89 12.26 -0.16 -34.75
N GLY A 90 11.65 0.80 -34.04
CA GLY A 90 12.32 2.03 -33.58
C GLY A 90 13.25 1.84 -32.38
N GLN A 91 14.08 2.85 -32.12
CA GLN A 91 15.06 2.89 -31.00
C GLN A 91 14.40 3.22 -29.65
N HIS A 92 13.51 2.36 -29.18
CA HIS A 92 12.89 2.45 -27.86
C HIS A 92 12.41 1.08 -27.40
N TYR A 93 12.14 0.94 -26.10
CA TYR A 93 11.64 -0.30 -25.51
C TYR A 93 10.25 -0.69 -26.05
N THR A 94 10.00 -1.98 -26.23
CA THR A 94 8.70 -2.49 -26.70
C THR A 94 7.58 -2.13 -25.72
N GLY A 95 6.64 -1.29 -26.14
CA GLY A 95 5.56 -0.78 -25.29
C GLY A 95 5.84 0.61 -24.68
N SER A 96 6.96 1.26 -25.01
CA SER A 96 7.18 2.68 -24.68
C SER A 96 6.05 3.55 -25.23
N ARG A 97 5.79 4.67 -24.55
CA ARG A 97 4.87 5.71 -25.02
C ARG A 97 5.37 6.38 -26.32
N ASP A 98 6.66 6.27 -26.61
CA ASP A 98 7.28 6.82 -27.82
C ASP A 98 6.96 6.00 -29.09
N CYS A 99 6.36 4.81 -28.93
CA CYS A 99 6.00 3.97 -30.05
C CYS A 99 4.72 4.48 -30.73
N LYS A 100 4.87 5.22 -31.83
CA LYS A 100 3.74 5.73 -32.64
C LYS A 100 2.81 4.63 -33.17
N GLN A 101 3.34 3.42 -33.38
CA GLN A 101 2.57 2.27 -33.89
C GLN A 101 2.04 1.35 -32.78
N ARG A 102 2.16 1.76 -31.51
CA ARG A 102 1.68 1.00 -30.35
C ARG A 102 0.18 0.77 -30.40
N TYR A 103 -0.57 1.74 -30.89
CA TYR A 103 -2.02 1.64 -31.04
C TYR A 103 -2.36 1.03 -32.40
N ARG A 104 -3.36 0.16 -32.43
CA ARG A 104 -3.96 -0.28 -33.69
C ARG A 104 -4.59 0.93 -34.35
N ALA A 105 -4.40 1.07 -35.66
CA ALA A 105 -5.11 2.08 -36.41
C ALA A 105 -6.61 1.84 -36.21
N ILE A 106 -7.33 2.88 -35.80
CA ILE A 106 -8.78 2.83 -35.80
C ILE A 106 -9.16 2.61 -37.26
N HIS A 107 -9.71 1.45 -37.59
CA HIS A 107 -10.33 1.28 -38.89
C HIS A 107 -11.53 2.21 -38.89
N GLU A 108 -11.39 3.39 -39.50
CA GLU A 108 -12.56 4.15 -39.90
C GLU A 108 -13.44 3.19 -40.69
N PRO A 109 -14.72 3.02 -40.32
CA PRO A 109 -15.60 2.09 -40.98
C PRO A 109 -15.57 2.41 -42.48
N LYS A 110 -15.01 1.49 -43.27
CA LYS A 110 -14.92 1.63 -44.72
C LYS A 110 -16.32 1.75 -45.28
N THR A 111 -16.72 2.98 -45.55
CA THR A 111 -17.96 3.40 -46.22
C THR A 111 -19.25 2.94 -45.53
N PRO A 112 -20.32 3.77 -45.56
CA PRO A 112 -21.60 3.34 -45.05
C PRO A 112 -22.03 2.09 -45.81
N VAL A 113 -22.13 0.96 -45.11
CA VAL A 113 -23.01 -0.13 -45.55
C VAL A 113 -24.34 0.54 -45.79
N LYS A 114 -24.78 0.62 -47.05
CA LYS A 114 -26.13 1.07 -47.40
C LYS A 114 -27.07 0.23 -46.55
N LYS A 115 -27.58 0.81 -45.46
CA LYS A 115 -28.63 0.16 -44.67
C LYS A 115 -29.72 -0.17 -45.69
N PRO A 116 -30.14 -1.44 -45.84
CA PRO A 116 -31.35 -1.71 -46.58
C PRO A 116 -32.43 -0.86 -45.89
N THR A 117 -33.00 0.08 -46.64
CA THR A 117 -34.20 0.81 -46.22
C THR A 117 -35.21 -0.26 -45.79
N PRO A 118 -35.65 -0.26 -44.52
CA PRO A 118 -36.72 -1.15 -44.10
C PRO A 118 -37.91 -0.87 -45.03
N LYS A 119 -38.36 -1.88 -45.76
CA LYS A 119 -39.62 -1.75 -46.49
C LYS A 119 -40.72 -1.72 -45.43
N GLU A 120 -41.73 -0.90 -45.67
CA GLU A 120 -42.88 -0.67 -44.79
C GLU A 120 -43.64 -1.97 -44.40
N GLU A 121 -43.35 -3.05 -45.13
CA GLU A 121 -43.93 -4.39 -45.02
C GLU A 121 -43.41 -5.20 -43.80
N ASP A 122 -42.30 -4.78 -43.17
CA ASP A 122 -41.72 -5.49 -42.01
C ASP A 122 -42.24 -4.95 -40.65
N PHE A 123 -43.10 -3.93 -40.65
CA PHE A 123 -43.79 -3.48 -39.44
C PHE A 123 -45.08 -4.27 -39.25
N VAL A 124 -45.02 -5.31 -38.40
CA VAL A 124 -46.22 -5.96 -37.87
C VAL A 124 -47.00 -4.92 -37.07
N ALA A 125 -48.08 -4.40 -37.65
CA ALA A 125 -49.04 -3.55 -36.97
C ALA A 125 -49.66 -4.33 -35.80
N LEU A 126 -49.34 -3.92 -34.58
CA LEU A 126 -50.09 -4.32 -33.39
C LEU A 126 -51.49 -3.71 -33.50
N THR A 127 -52.42 -4.48 -34.05
CA THR A 127 -53.84 -4.14 -34.06
C THR A 127 -54.34 -4.08 -32.61
N PRO A 128 -55.09 -3.03 -32.22
CA PRO A 128 -55.75 -3.01 -30.93
C PRO A 128 -56.92 -4.01 -30.98
N GLN A 129 -56.79 -5.15 -30.30
CA GLN A 129 -57.95 -5.99 -30.03
C GLN A 129 -58.89 -5.27 -29.07
N ALA A 130 -60.00 -4.80 -29.62
CA ALA A 130 -61.12 -4.24 -28.89
C ALA A 130 -61.97 -5.37 -28.28
N ASP A 131 -61.50 -5.97 -27.19
CA ASP A 131 -62.34 -6.83 -26.36
C ASP A 131 -63.16 -5.98 -25.38
N LYS A 132 -64.42 -5.78 -25.79
CA LYS A 132 -65.51 -5.27 -24.96
C LYS A 132 -65.79 -6.27 -23.84
N THR A 133 -65.17 -6.10 -22.67
CA THR A 133 -65.71 -6.65 -21.42
C THR A 133 -66.36 -5.53 -20.63
N LYS A 134 -67.67 -5.69 -20.41
CA LYS A 134 -68.52 -4.76 -19.66
C LYS A 134 -68.04 -4.68 -18.22
N ALA A 135 -67.96 -3.45 -17.73
CA ALA A 135 -67.67 -3.10 -16.35
C ALA A 135 -68.66 -3.74 -15.36
N THR A 136 -68.13 -4.27 -14.26
CA THR A 136 -68.79 -4.27 -12.96
C THR A 136 -68.04 -3.30 -12.05
N THR A 137 -68.65 -2.13 -11.87
CA THR A 137 -68.11 -0.91 -11.25
C THR A 137 -67.98 -0.98 -9.71
N ASP A 138 -68.02 -2.17 -9.10
CA ASP A 138 -68.00 -2.32 -7.64
C ASP A 138 -66.71 -2.94 -7.06
N GLN A 139 -65.77 -3.40 -7.88
CA GLN A 139 -64.53 -4.01 -7.38
C GLN A 139 -63.35 -3.04 -7.18
N THR A 140 -63.39 -1.83 -7.74
CA THR A 140 -62.27 -0.85 -7.65
C THR A 140 -62.23 -0.08 -6.33
N ARG A 141 -63.30 -0.15 -5.51
CA ARG A 141 -63.34 0.53 -4.20
C ARG A 141 -62.69 -0.29 -3.07
N ASN A 142 -62.43 -1.58 -3.29
CA ASN A 142 -61.84 -2.45 -2.26
C ASN A 142 -60.31 -2.60 -2.38
N TYR A 143 -59.74 -2.38 -3.57
CA TYR A 143 -58.27 -2.42 -3.76
C TYR A 143 -57.55 -1.21 -3.15
N SER A 144 -58.20 -0.03 -3.17
CA SER A 144 -57.67 1.20 -2.57
C SER A 144 -57.76 1.23 -1.03
N GLN A 145 -58.65 0.44 -0.41
CA GLN A 145 -58.69 0.26 1.05
C GLN A 145 -57.75 -0.84 1.55
N ALA A 146 -57.46 -1.88 0.75
CA ALA A 146 -56.48 -2.90 1.09
C ALA A 146 -55.04 -2.35 1.17
N LEU A 147 -54.70 -1.36 0.34
CA LEU A 147 -53.39 -0.68 0.38
C LEU A 147 -53.20 0.24 1.61
N ARG A 148 -54.28 0.65 2.30
CA ARG A 148 -54.19 1.50 3.50
C ARG A 148 -54.08 0.71 4.81
N LYS A 149 -54.33 -0.61 4.78
CA LYS A 149 -54.25 -1.49 5.97
C LYS A 149 -52.93 -2.25 6.11
N GLN A 150 -52.03 -2.20 5.13
CA GLN A 150 -50.63 -2.55 5.36
C GLN A 150 -49.96 -1.38 6.08
N GLY A 151 -50.07 -1.41 7.40
CA GLY A 151 -49.55 -0.39 8.29
C GLY A 151 -48.08 -0.05 8.00
N GLY A 152 -47.83 1.24 7.82
CA GLY A 152 -47.04 2.00 8.80
C GLY A 152 -45.59 1.57 9.07
N ALA A 153 -45.00 0.67 8.30
CA ALA A 153 -43.56 0.53 8.26
C ALA A 153 -43.01 1.77 7.57
N LYS A 154 -42.66 2.80 8.36
CA LYS A 154 -41.92 3.98 7.90
C LYS A 154 -40.74 3.44 7.09
N LYS A 155 -40.82 3.53 5.75
CA LYS A 155 -39.69 3.18 4.89
C LYS A 155 -38.49 3.94 5.47
N PRO A 156 -37.39 3.25 5.83
CA PRO A 156 -36.21 3.94 6.32
C PRO A 156 -35.89 5.01 5.29
N THR A 157 -35.92 6.25 5.74
CA THR A 157 -35.63 7.40 4.90
C THR A 157 -34.29 7.12 4.23
N GLU A 158 -34.19 7.32 2.92
CA GLU A 158 -32.99 7.06 2.10
C GLU A 158 -31.70 7.61 2.76
N GLN A 159 -31.85 8.68 3.54
CA GLN A 159 -30.84 9.27 4.41
C GLN A 159 -30.24 8.33 5.46
N ASN A 160 -31.05 7.48 6.11
CA ASN A 160 -30.58 6.49 7.08
C ASN A 160 -29.77 5.38 6.40
N ALA A 161 -30.10 5.02 5.16
CA ALA A 161 -29.33 4.04 4.39
C ALA A 161 -27.94 4.58 4.04
N LEU A 162 -27.86 5.83 3.55
CA LEU A 162 -26.58 6.47 3.24
C LEU A 162 -25.71 6.67 4.50
N GLN A 163 -26.31 7.07 5.63
CA GLN A 163 -25.58 7.18 6.90
C GLN A 163 -25.01 5.82 7.35
N LYS A 164 -25.78 4.75 7.17
CA LYS A 164 -25.31 3.39 7.47
C LYS A 164 -24.14 3.00 6.57
N GLU A 165 -24.21 3.25 5.26
CA GLU A 165 -23.10 2.97 4.33
C GLU A 165 -21.83 3.74 4.70
N ILE A 166 -21.94 5.01 5.11
CA ILE A 166 -20.80 5.81 5.57
C ILE A 166 -20.18 5.21 6.84
N GLU A 167 -21.00 4.79 7.81
CA GLU A 167 -20.50 4.19 9.05
C GLU A 167 -19.88 2.80 8.82
N ASP A 168 -20.48 2.00 7.94
CA ASP A 168 -19.94 0.71 7.51
C ASP A 168 -18.58 0.90 6.80
N PHE A 169 -18.43 1.93 5.96
CA PHE A 169 -17.16 2.28 5.33
C PHE A 169 -16.11 2.72 6.36
N ARG A 170 -16.47 3.58 7.32
CA ARG A 170 -15.56 3.98 8.42
C ARG A 170 -15.12 2.78 9.25
N LYS A 171 -16.03 1.86 9.53
CA LYS A 171 -15.73 0.62 10.24
C LYS A 171 -14.74 -0.23 9.46
N ALA A 172 -14.95 -0.43 8.15
CA ALA A 172 -14.03 -1.19 7.31
C ALA A 172 -12.62 -0.56 7.27
N MET A 173 -12.52 0.77 7.17
CA MET A 173 -11.22 1.46 7.20
C MET A 173 -10.49 1.31 8.55
N ARG A 174 -11.23 1.33 9.68
CA ARG A 174 -10.67 1.07 11.01
C ARG A 174 -10.17 -0.37 11.14
N GLU A 175 -10.91 -1.34 10.60
CA GLU A 175 -10.49 -2.75 10.58
C GLU A 175 -9.25 -2.99 9.70
N GLU A 176 -9.18 -2.37 8.52
CA GLU A 176 -8.00 -2.45 7.66
C GLU A 176 -6.75 -1.87 8.35
N ARG A 177 -6.91 -0.74 9.06
CA ARG A 177 -5.85 -0.13 9.86
C ARG A 177 -5.35 -1.06 10.97
N THR A 178 -6.24 -1.69 11.73
CA THR A 178 -5.82 -2.58 12.82
C THR A 178 -5.10 -3.82 12.30
N VAL A 179 -5.50 -4.34 11.14
CA VAL A 179 -4.78 -5.43 10.45
C VAL A 179 -3.36 -4.99 10.08
N LEU A 180 -3.20 -3.83 9.44
CA LEU A 180 -1.89 -3.29 9.07
C LEU A 180 -0.97 -3.03 10.27
N GLU A 181 -1.51 -2.45 11.35
CA GLU A 181 -0.76 -2.22 12.59
C GLU A 181 -0.33 -3.53 13.25
N LYS A 182 -1.17 -4.57 13.20
CA LYS A 182 -0.85 -5.89 13.71
C LYS A 182 0.26 -6.56 12.91
N THR A 183 0.13 -6.62 11.58
CA THR A 183 1.15 -7.23 10.71
C THR A 183 2.50 -6.55 10.87
N TRP A 184 2.51 -5.22 10.99
CA TRP A 184 3.74 -4.48 11.20
C TRP A 184 4.37 -4.75 12.58
N ARG A 185 3.56 -4.88 13.63
CA ARG A 185 4.06 -5.24 14.97
C ARG A 185 4.74 -6.61 14.94
N GLU A 186 4.11 -7.60 14.30
CA GLU A 186 4.66 -8.95 14.15
C GLU A 186 5.99 -8.94 13.37
N GLU A 187 6.06 -8.22 12.24
CA GLU A 187 7.30 -8.05 11.47
C GLU A 187 8.40 -7.35 12.28
N LYS A 188 8.04 -6.32 13.05
CA LYS A 188 8.99 -5.59 13.91
C LYS A 188 9.54 -6.50 15.02
N GLU A 189 8.70 -7.28 15.68
CA GLU A 189 9.11 -8.23 16.72
C GLU A 189 10.01 -9.32 16.13
N ALA A 190 9.70 -9.84 14.94
CA ALA A 190 10.54 -10.80 14.23
C ALA A 190 11.94 -10.25 13.93
N LEU A 191 12.03 -9.02 13.40
CA LEU A 191 13.32 -8.35 13.15
C LEU A 191 14.10 -8.09 14.45
N GLN A 192 13.43 -7.72 15.53
CA GLN A 192 14.08 -7.55 16.84
C GLN A 192 14.65 -8.86 17.38
N HIS A 193 13.93 -9.97 17.20
CA HIS A 193 14.41 -11.30 17.54
C HIS A 193 15.65 -11.70 16.73
N GLU A 194 15.64 -11.44 15.42
CA GLU A 194 16.78 -11.71 14.54
C GLU A 194 18.03 -10.92 14.96
N ILE A 195 17.87 -9.63 15.28
CA ILE A 195 18.97 -8.78 15.80
C ILE A 195 19.53 -9.34 17.12
N LEU A 196 18.67 -9.81 18.03
CA LEU A 196 19.10 -10.41 19.30
C LEU A 196 19.85 -11.74 19.10
N ASP A 197 19.43 -12.56 18.12
CA ASP A 197 20.10 -13.80 17.77
C ASP A 197 21.48 -13.53 17.18
N LEU A 198 21.60 -12.55 16.27
CA LEU A 198 22.88 -12.14 15.69
C LEU A 198 23.84 -11.59 16.75
N ARG A 199 23.33 -10.80 17.71
CA ARG A 199 24.13 -10.35 18.87
C ARG A 199 24.62 -11.51 19.73
N ARG A 200 23.78 -12.54 19.95
CA ARG A 200 24.19 -13.77 20.66
C ARG A 200 25.25 -14.53 19.89
N GLN A 201 25.16 -14.62 18.57
CA GLN A 201 26.19 -15.25 17.73
C GLN A 201 27.51 -14.49 17.81
N LEU A 202 27.48 -13.16 17.77
CA LEU A 202 28.66 -12.30 18.00
C LEU A 202 29.32 -12.54 19.34
N GLN A 203 28.54 -12.63 20.42
CA GLN A 203 29.06 -12.90 21.76
C GLN A 203 29.72 -14.27 21.87
N ARG A 204 29.19 -15.28 21.15
CA ARG A 204 29.82 -16.61 21.08
C ARG A 204 31.12 -16.60 20.27
N ALA A 205 31.14 -15.89 19.13
CA ALA A 205 32.28 -15.84 18.23
C ALA A 205 33.45 -15.03 18.79
N THR A 206 33.16 -13.93 19.50
CA THR A 206 34.18 -13.09 20.16
C THR A 206 34.87 -13.79 21.32
N GLY A 207 34.39 -14.98 21.74
CA GLY A 207 35.01 -15.76 22.80
C GLY A 207 35.13 -15.00 24.11
N ALA A 208 34.29 -13.97 24.33
CA ALA A 208 34.33 -13.14 25.52
C ALA A 208 34.30 -14.09 26.73
N PRO A 209 35.41 -14.19 27.50
CA PRO A 209 35.51 -15.18 28.54
C PRO A 209 34.36 -14.92 29.49
N ARG A 210 33.49 -15.93 29.63
CA ARG A 210 32.42 -15.98 30.62
C ARG A 210 33.09 -15.54 31.92
N ARG A 211 32.83 -14.30 32.36
CA ARG A 211 33.43 -13.76 33.60
C ARG A 211 33.20 -14.83 34.63
N GLN A 212 34.25 -15.57 34.98
CA GLN A 212 34.17 -16.53 36.06
C GLN A 212 33.87 -15.64 37.26
N ASP A 213 32.69 -15.82 37.83
CA ASP A 213 32.29 -15.11 39.04
C ASP A 213 33.46 -15.19 40.02
N PRO A 214 34.11 -14.07 40.39
CA PRO A 214 35.19 -14.09 41.36
C PRO A 214 34.71 -14.54 42.75
N ARG A 215 33.41 -14.79 42.92
CA ARG A 215 32.78 -15.32 44.15
C ARG A 215 33.07 -16.78 44.48
N ARG A 216 33.88 -17.50 43.69
CA ARG A 216 34.36 -18.83 44.10
C ARG A 216 35.83 -18.87 44.53
N ALA A 217 36.40 -17.71 44.88
CA ALA A 217 37.50 -17.66 45.83
C ALA A 217 36.89 -17.62 47.26
N SER A 218 37.12 -18.71 47.98
CA SER A 218 36.89 -18.91 49.41
C SER A 218 36.99 -17.65 50.27
N VAL A 219 35.89 -17.26 50.92
CA VAL A 219 35.94 -16.47 52.15
C VAL A 219 35.12 -17.23 53.20
N SER A 220 35.85 -17.94 54.05
CA SER A 220 35.40 -18.24 55.40
C SER A 220 35.31 -16.90 56.14
N SER A 221 34.13 -16.54 56.64
CA SER A 221 33.93 -15.70 57.83
C SER A 221 32.44 -15.41 58.03
N ASP A 222 31.93 -15.90 59.16
CA ASP A 222 30.75 -15.39 59.83
C ASP A 222 30.90 -13.87 60.03
N THR A 223 30.06 -13.08 59.38
CA THR A 223 29.74 -11.73 59.83
C THR A 223 28.30 -11.43 59.43
N LEU A 224 27.42 -11.43 60.43
CA LEU A 224 26.03 -11.00 60.35
C LEU A 224 25.99 -9.54 59.88
N MET A 225 25.48 -9.31 58.66
CA MET A 225 25.04 -7.99 58.22
C MET A 225 23.52 -7.88 58.39
N PRO A 226 23.01 -6.72 58.84
CA PRO A 226 21.59 -6.51 59.07
C PRO A 226 20.82 -6.39 57.74
N PRO A 227 19.50 -6.68 57.75
CA PRO A 227 18.68 -6.65 56.54
C PRO A 227 18.55 -5.23 55.97
N PRO A 228 18.42 -5.09 54.64
CA PRO A 228 18.24 -3.80 53.99
C PRO A 228 16.89 -3.17 54.34
N PRO A 229 16.80 -1.83 54.46
CA PRO A 229 15.55 -1.15 54.72
C PRO A 229 14.59 -1.30 53.53
N THR A 230 13.35 -1.67 53.84
CA THR A 230 12.24 -1.79 52.92
C THR A 230 11.97 -0.45 52.23
N PRO A 231 11.85 -0.38 50.89
CA PRO A 231 11.52 0.86 50.21
C PRO A 231 10.08 1.27 50.52
N GLN A 232 9.92 2.49 51.02
CA GLN A 232 8.62 3.13 51.19
C GLN A 232 8.03 3.44 49.81
N VAL A 233 6.75 3.08 49.65
CA VAL A 233 5.93 3.42 48.49
C VAL A 233 5.54 4.89 48.61
N GLU A 234 6.19 5.75 47.83
CA GLU A 234 5.67 7.10 47.57
C GLU A 234 4.70 7.04 46.39
N GLN A 235 3.42 7.18 46.70
CA GLN A 235 2.38 7.54 45.74
C GLN A 235 2.56 9.01 45.37
N GLU A 236 3.15 9.29 44.22
CA GLU A 236 3.05 10.61 43.60
C GLU A 236 2.03 10.59 42.46
N SER A 237 1.05 11.48 42.64
CA SER A 237 -0.02 11.81 41.74
C SER A 237 0.51 12.73 40.64
N MET A 238 0.54 12.26 39.39
CA MET A 238 0.83 13.13 38.25
C MET A 238 -0.42 13.86 37.81
N GLN A 239 -0.45 15.15 38.16
CA GLN A 239 -1.26 16.15 37.49
C GLN A 239 -0.67 16.47 36.11
N VAL A 240 -1.58 16.71 35.19
CA VAL A 240 -1.38 17.15 33.81
C VAL A 240 -0.89 18.59 33.81
N GLU A 241 0.29 18.86 33.24
CA GLU A 241 0.61 20.18 32.72
C GLU A 241 1.31 20.14 31.36
N GLU A 242 0.69 20.91 30.47
CA GLU A 242 1.00 21.26 29.11
C GLU A 242 2.09 22.35 29.09
N ARG A 243 3.20 22.19 28.34
CA ARG A 243 3.95 23.35 27.82
C ARG A 243 5.00 23.03 26.75
N THR A 244 4.69 23.55 25.55
CA THR A 244 5.52 24.43 24.70
C THR A 244 7.03 24.17 24.52
N THR A 245 7.38 23.84 23.28
CA THR A 245 8.47 24.39 22.44
C THR A 245 9.59 25.19 23.13
N ARG A 246 10.85 24.73 22.98
CA ARG A 246 12.01 25.63 22.86
C ARG A 246 13.23 24.98 22.19
N LYS A 247 13.75 25.72 21.21
CA LYS A 247 15.05 25.61 20.53
C LYS A 247 16.22 25.61 21.54
N ARG A 248 17.22 24.76 21.30
CA ARG A 248 18.65 24.99 21.62
C ARG A 248 19.44 23.92 20.84
N GLY A 249 20.47 24.20 20.06
CA GLY A 249 21.50 25.22 20.20
C GLY A 249 22.83 24.48 20.33
N GLN A 250 23.64 24.53 19.28
CA GLN A 250 24.97 23.95 19.17
C GLN A 250 25.86 24.36 20.35
N ARG A 251 26.72 23.45 20.81
CA ARG A 251 27.87 23.81 21.63
C ARG A 251 29.11 23.01 21.20
N THR A 252 30.13 23.78 20.89
CA THR A 252 31.51 23.43 20.59
C THR A 252 32.31 23.11 21.86
N GLU A 253 33.37 22.34 21.64
CA GLU A 253 34.66 22.30 22.37
C GLU A 253 34.68 21.96 23.87
N SER A 254 35.48 20.94 24.23
CA SER A 254 36.61 21.18 25.14
C SER A 254 37.59 20.01 25.13
N GLU A 255 38.84 20.41 24.93
CA GLU A 255 40.09 19.68 24.98
C GLU A 255 40.56 19.66 26.44
N CYS A 256 40.87 18.49 26.99
CA CYS A 256 41.58 18.36 28.26
C CYS A 256 42.63 17.25 28.12
N THR A 257 43.88 17.66 27.95
CA THR A 257 45.07 16.91 28.32
C THR A 257 45.13 16.81 29.85
N ASP A 258 45.43 15.63 30.39
CA ASP A 258 46.22 15.56 31.62
C ASP A 258 46.99 14.23 31.71
N ALA A 259 48.28 14.39 31.99
CA ALA A 259 49.24 13.35 32.25
C ALA A 259 49.07 12.84 33.69
N SER A 260 49.25 11.54 33.93
CA SER A 260 49.60 11.02 35.25
C SER A 260 50.36 9.71 35.16
N ALA A 261 51.61 9.83 35.58
CA ALA A 261 52.36 8.98 36.50
C ALA A 261 52.28 7.44 36.35
N VAL A 262 53.45 6.93 35.98
CA VAL A 262 54.00 5.59 36.13
C VAL A 262 53.89 5.09 37.58
N THR A 263 53.36 3.88 37.76
CA THR A 263 53.74 2.98 38.85
C THR A 263 53.93 1.58 38.29
N ASP A 264 55.19 1.13 38.26
CA ASP A 264 55.58 -0.22 37.94
C ASP A 264 55.18 -1.18 39.07
N SER A 265 54.34 -2.16 38.73
CA SER A 265 54.10 -3.33 39.56
C SER A 265 54.20 -4.56 38.66
N GLU A 266 55.31 -5.29 38.82
CA GLU A 266 55.61 -6.54 38.12
C GLU A 266 54.60 -7.64 38.52
N GLY A 267 53.57 -7.79 37.70
CA GLY A 267 52.62 -8.91 37.76
C GLY A 267 53.09 -10.12 36.93
N PRO A 268 52.59 -11.32 37.23
CA PRO A 268 53.08 -12.58 36.67
C PRO A 268 52.88 -12.65 35.15
N LYS A 269 53.95 -13.08 34.45
CA LYS A 269 54.03 -13.24 32.98
C LYS A 269 52.86 -14.08 32.44
N ALA A 270 51.80 -13.42 32.00
CA ALA A 270 50.73 -14.03 31.23
C ALA A 270 51.26 -14.40 29.84
N ARG A 271 51.05 -15.67 29.45
CA ARG A 271 51.33 -16.15 28.09
C ARG A 271 50.56 -15.28 27.09
N ARG A 272 51.29 -14.52 26.29
CA ARG A 272 50.78 -13.75 25.15
C ARG A 272 50.30 -14.74 24.10
N VAL A 273 48.99 -14.98 24.06
CA VAL A 273 48.35 -15.71 22.96
C VAL A 273 48.32 -14.75 21.78
N GLU A 274 49.21 -14.94 20.81
CA GLU A 274 49.19 -14.19 19.55
C GLU A 274 47.93 -14.55 18.78
N SER A 275 46.92 -13.68 18.86
CA SER A 275 45.69 -13.79 18.07
C SER A 275 46.02 -13.63 16.59
N SER A 276 45.75 -14.68 15.80
CA SER A 276 45.98 -14.72 14.36
C SER A 276 45.25 -13.57 13.63
N PRO A 277 45.89 -12.83 12.71
CA PRO A 277 45.28 -11.70 12.01
C PRO A 277 44.00 -12.04 11.23
N ALA A 278 43.77 -13.32 10.91
CA ALA A 278 42.56 -13.79 10.25
C ALA A 278 41.30 -13.71 11.13
N SER A 279 41.41 -13.69 12.47
CA SER A 279 40.22 -13.59 13.34
C SER A 279 39.66 -12.16 13.42
N ASN A 280 40.50 -11.14 13.21
CA ASN A 280 40.10 -9.75 13.32
C ASN A 280 39.26 -9.29 12.12
N THR A 281 39.57 -9.75 10.92
CA THR A 281 38.83 -9.40 9.69
C THR A 281 37.40 -9.95 9.69
N LEU A 282 37.19 -11.15 10.26
CA LEU A 282 35.85 -11.73 10.42
C LEU A 282 35.00 -10.94 11.42
N LEU A 283 35.58 -10.51 12.54
CA LEU A 283 34.88 -9.71 13.53
C LEU A 283 34.47 -8.33 12.99
N GLU A 284 35.36 -7.66 12.26
CA GLU A 284 35.06 -6.39 11.59
C GLU A 284 33.96 -6.55 10.53
N SER A 285 34.03 -7.61 9.71
CA SER A 285 32.99 -7.91 8.72
C SER A 285 31.63 -8.14 9.37
N LEU A 286 31.60 -8.82 10.52
CA LEU A 286 30.34 -9.16 11.20
C LEU A 286 29.77 -7.96 11.97
N ALA A 287 30.63 -7.13 12.57
CA ALA A 287 30.24 -5.85 13.16
C ALA A 287 29.63 -4.91 12.11
N LYS A 288 30.25 -4.82 10.93
CA LYS A 288 29.73 -4.05 9.79
C LYS A 288 28.36 -4.59 9.34
N ALA A 289 28.22 -5.90 9.19
CA ALA A 289 26.94 -6.52 8.81
C ALA A 289 25.82 -6.19 9.80
N VAL A 290 26.10 -6.23 11.11
CA VAL A 290 25.12 -5.84 12.14
C VAL A 290 24.75 -4.36 12.05
N HIS A 291 25.72 -3.48 11.83
CA HIS A 291 25.46 -2.05 11.63
C HIS A 291 24.59 -1.79 10.39
N ASP A 292 24.94 -2.40 9.24
CA ASP A 292 24.19 -2.26 7.98
C ASP A 292 22.74 -2.77 8.12
N MET A 293 22.54 -3.87 8.87
CA MET A 293 21.20 -4.36 9.20
C MET A 293 20.42 -3.38 10.08
N GLN A 294 21.04 -2.83 11.13
CA GLN A 294 20.39 -1.82 11.98
C GLN A 294 19.99 -0.56 11.19
N GLU A 295 20.84 -0.10 10.28
CA GLU A 295 20.54 1.03 9.40
C GLU A 295 19.40 0.69 8.43
N SER A 296 19.38 -0.51 7.86
CA SER A 296 18.30 -0.98 7.00
C SER A 296 16.95 -1.06 7.76
N THR A 297 16.96 -1.60 8.99
CA THR A 297 15.77 -1.69 9.84
C THR A 297 15.23 -0.30 10.20
N THR A 298 16.10 0.64 10.58
CA THR A 298 15.69 2.01 10.90
C THR A 298 15.09 2.72 9.70
N LYS A 299 15.70 2.61 8.50
CA LYS A 299 15.13 3.11 7.25
C LYS A 299 13.75 2.53 6.97
N SER A 300 13.59 1.22 7.16
CA SER A 300 12.31 0.53 6.94
C SER A 300 11.23 1.01 7.91
N ILE A 301 11.56 1.21 9.18
CA ILE A 301 10.65 1.78 10.20
C ILE A 301 10.23 3.20 9.81
N THR A 302 11.18 4.06 9.40
CA THR A 302 10.85 5.44 9.02
C THR A 302 9.98 5.51 7.76
N ALA A 303 10.23 4.64 6.77
CA ALA A 303 9.42 4.56 5.57
C ALA A 303 7.98 4.12 5.92
N PHE A 304 7.83 3.15 6.80
CA PHE A 304 6.51 2.70 7.26
C PHE A 304 5.76 3.81 8.02
N GLN A 305 6.43 4.53 8.92
CA GLN A 305 5.84 5.69 9.61
C GLN A 305 5.37 6.77 8.63
N SER A 306 6.13 7.01 7.55
CA SER A 306 5.70 7.90 6.48
C SER A 306 4.46 7.39 5.74
N THR A 307 4.33 6.08 5.52
CA THR A 307 3.11 5.51 4.91
C THR A 307 1.88 5.61 5.81
N LEU A 308 2.04 5.41 7.13
CA LEU A 308 0.95 5.57 8.09
C LEU A 308 0.46 7.01 8.18
N THR A 309 1.39 7.97 8.25
CA THR A 309 1.03 9.40 8.27
C THR A 309 0.32 9.82 6.98
N ALA A 310 0.79 9.37 5.81
CA ALA A 310 0.11 9.62 4.55
C ALA A 310 -1.30 8.97 4.48
N PHE A 311 -1.49 7.82 5.13
CA PHE A 311 -2.80 7.18 5.25
C PHE A 311 -3.75 7.98 6.15
N ASP A 312 -3.27 8.44 7.31
CA ASP A 312 -4.03 9.29 8.23
C ASP A 312 -4.44 10.62 7.57
N GLU A 313 -3.56 11.25 6.78
CA GLU A 313 -3.91 12.44 6.00
C GLU A 313 -5.03 12.18 4.98
N ARG A 314 -5.02 11.01 4.33
CA ARG A 314 -6.08 10.63 3.38
C ARG A 314 -7.40 10.39 4.08
N LEU A 315 -7.37 9.75 5.26
CA LEU A 315 -8.56 9.57 6.09
C LEU A 315 -9.16 10.92 6.48
N HIS A 316 -8.34 11.85 6.97
CA HIS A 316 -8.79 13.19 7.34
C HIS A 316 -9.46 13.92 6.16
N LYS A 317 -8.87 13.85 4.96
CA LYS A 317 -9.47 14.44 3.74
C LYS A 317 -10.81 13.82 3.37
N ILE A 318 -10.96 12.51 3.56
CA ILE A 318 -12.23 11.81 3.33
C ILE A 318 -13.28 12.26 4.35
N GLU A 319 -12.90 12.41 5.63
CA GLU A 319 -13.80 12.88 6.68
C GLU A 319 -14.27 14.32 6.44
N GLU A 320 -13.36 15.20 6.02
CA GLU A 320 -13.69 16.58 5.61
C GLU A 320 -14.69 16.59 4.45
N TYR A 321 -14.45 15.78 3.42
CA TYR A 321 -15.35 15.66 2.27
C TYR A 321 -16.75 15.14 2.67
N ILE A 322 -16.82 14.15 3.56
CA ILE A 322 -18.09 13.66 4.11
C ILE A 322 -18.82 14.79 4.85
N GLY A 323 -18.10 15.60 5.64
CA GLY A 323 -18.66 16.77 6.32
C GLY A 323 -19.27 17.78 5.36
N LEU A 324 -18.59 18.10 4.26
CA LEU A 324 -19.08 19.00 3.22
C LEU A 324 -20.34 18.45 2.52
N LEU A 325 -20.38 17.14 2.23
CA LEU A 325 -21.56 16.49 1.66
C LEU A 325 -22.77 16.55 2.61
N GLN A 326 -22.55 16.29 3.90
CA GLN A 326 -23.60 16.40 4.92
C GLN A 326 -24.13 17.83 5.05
N GLN A 327 -23.25 18.83 5.00
CA GLN A 327 -23.63 20.24 5.04
C GLN A 327 -24.44 20.67 3.80
N SER A 328 -23.99 20.26 2.61
CA SER A 328 -24.70 20.51 1.34
C SER A 328 -26.11 19.91 1.38
N PHE A 329 -26.25 18.67 1.85
CA PHE A 329 -27.54 18.01 1.97
C PHE A 329 -28.48 18.74 2.97
N LYS A 330 -27.94 19.18 4.12
CA LYS A 330 -28.70 19.96 5.11
C LYS A 330 -29.22 21.28 4.55
N ASN A 331 -28.42 21.93 3.70
CA ASN A 331 -28.80 23.19 3.04
C ASN A 331 -29.91 22.97 2.00
N GLN A 332 -29.94 21.84 1.30
CA GLN A 332 -31.01 21.51 0.34
C GLN A 332 -32.34 21.21 1.02
N MET A 333 -32.32 20.58 2.20
CA MET A 333 -33.54 20.22 2.94
C MET A 333 -34.19 21.38 3.69
N ASN A 334 -33.42 22.42 4.03
CA ASN A 334 -33.93 23.62 4.70
C ASN A 334 -33.56 24.87 3.88
N PRO A 335 -34.18 25.08 2.71
CA PRO A 335 -33.99 26.33 1.99
C PRO A 335 -34.43 27.47 2.90
N LYS A 336 -33.52 28.39 3.24
CA LYS A 336 -33.90 29.60 3.99
C LYS A 336 -35.07 30.25 3.25
N PRO A 337 -36.18 30.59 3.93
CA PRO A 337 -37.27 31.29 3.29
C PRO A 337 -36.71 32.60 2.72
N ALA A 338 -36.90 32.79 1.41
CA ALA A 338 -36.50 34.01 0.74
C ALA A 338 -37.19 35.17 1.48
N THR A 339 -36.38 36.01 2.12
CA THR A 339 -36.86 37.17 2.86
C THR A 339 -37.40 38.15 1.80
N GLN A 340 -38.72 38.37 1.82
CA GLN A 340 -39.42 39.31 0.93
C GLN A 340 -39.22 40.75 1.39
#